data_AF-A0A1Y1JN61-F1
#
_entry.id   AF-A0A1Y1JN61-F1
#
_cell.length_a   1.000
_cell.length_b   1.000
_cell.length_c   1.000
_cell.angle_alpha   90.00
_cell.angle_beta   90.00
_cell.angle_gamma   90.00
#
_symmetry.space_group_name_H-M   'P 1'
#
loop_
_entity.id
_entity.type
_entity.pdbx_description
1 polymer ?
#
loop_
_entity_poly.entity_id
_entity_poly.type
_entity_poly.pdbx_seq_one_letter_code
_entity_poly.pdbx_strand_id
1 'polypeptide(L)'
;MREASEERFGTRISDICMKHINYPQDIDERIFPTFEKIDKLYNAFSNFKDPLRPSKSKLDDFIRCMRQLESHQIEYNEIFIKVLKDVNKLFIDFVISLDRTQFHVKIFLHYISDEMRINGILRIKVNKTVKDTVTEAAIIADTYKDGHIGRGTGKDVGIGFLSFAILVIVFILYKYTSYFSFLQSRIGKLRKVLKKNNKNNLEFMDIFGAKYKNSIDDSYRIAYISVKYRY
;
A
#
# COMPACT_ATOMS: atom_id res chain seq x y z
N MET A 1 33.03 -46.42 20.99
CA MET A 1 32.88 -45.39 19.95
C MET A 1 31.59 -45.69 19.20
N ARG A 2 30.57 -44.84 19.31
CA ARG A 2 29.31 -44.93 18.55
C ARG A 2 29.36 -43.83 17.49
N GLU A 3 29.42 -44.21 16.23
CA GLU A 3 29.26 -43.29 15.11
C GLU A 3 27.78 -42.90 15.01
N ALA A 4 27.50 -41.61 15.22
CA ALA A 4 26.20 -41.02 14.96
C ALA A 4 26.10 -40.74 13.46
N SER A 5 25.28 -41.51 12.74
CA SER A 5 24.98 -41.26 11.33
C SER A 5 24.08 -40.03 11.20
N GLU A 6 24.62 -38.94 10.65
CA GLU A 6 23.85 -37.77 10.25
C GLU A 6 22.85 -38.16 9.15
N GLU A 7 21.61 -38.35 9.54
CA GLU A 7 20.49 -38.55 8.63
C GLU A 7 20.17 -37.22 7.94
N ARG A 8 20.73 -37.02 6.74
CA ARG A 8 20.42 -35.86 5.90
C ARG A 8 18.98 -35.95 5.43
N PHE A 9 18.08 -35.25 6.11
CA PHE A 9 16.72 -34.98 5.64
C PHE A 9 16.79 -34.11 4.38
N GLY A 10 17.01 -34.77 3.23
CA GLY A 10 16.79 -34.19 1.92
C GLY A 10 15.29 -33.97 1.76
N THR A 11 14.80 -32.80 2.15
CA THR A 11 13.44 -32.36 1.81
C THR A 11 13.34 -32.25 0.29
N ARG A 12 12.93 -33.34 -0.36
CA ARG A 12 12.45 -33.35 -1.74
C ARG A 12 11.15 -32.54 -1.75
N ILE A 13 11.30 -31.23 -1.95
CA ILE A 13 10.20 -30.37 -2.33
C ILE A 13 9.63 -30.99 -3.61
N SER A 14 8.36 -31.40 -3.56
CA SER A 14 7.69 -32.11 -4.66
C SER A 14 7.85 -31.33 -5.98
N ASP A 15 8.20 -32.04 -7.06
CA ASP A 15 8.33 -31.45 -8.40
C ASP A 15 7.05 -30.76 -8.88
N ILE A 16 5.91 -31.08 -8.25
CA ILE A 16 4.61 -30.42 -8.44
C ILE A 16 4.67 -28.95 -7.98
N CYS A 17 5.36 -28.67 -6.87
CA CYS A 17 5.59 -27.29 -6.43
C CYS A 17 6.48 -26.57 -7.46
N MET A 18 7.56 -27.17 -7.94
CA MET A 18 8.44 -26.51 -8.92
C MET A 18 7.77 -26.27 -10.29
N LYS A 19 6.87 -27.15 -10.75
CA LYS A 19 6.16 -26.99 -12.03
C LYS A 19 5.04 -25.96 -12.02
N HIS A 20 4.46 -25.66 -10.86
CA HIS A 20 3.37 -24.68 -10.73
C HIS A 20 3.82 -23.37 -10.08
N ILE A 21 5.01 -23.35 -9.47
CA ILE A 21 5.69 -22.13 -9.04
C ILE A 21 6.47 -21.57 -10.24
N ASN A 22 5.73 -21.18 -11.29
CA ASN A 22 6.11 -20.00 -12.07
C ASN A 22 5.61 -18.75 -11.33
N TYR A 23 5.81 -18.72 -10.01
CA TYR A 23 5.45 -17.61 -9.16
C TYR A 23 6.57 -17.32 -8.14
N PRO A 24 7.21 -16.14 -8.20
CA PRO A 24 7.10 -15.24 -9.34
C PRO A 24 8.31 -14.35 -9.65
N GLN A 25 8.51 -14.14 -10.94
CA GLN A 25 9.17 -12.95 -11.49
C GLN A 25 8.30 -11.68 -11.34
N ASP A 26 7.02 -11.82 -11.00
CA ASP A 26 6.04 -10.74 -10.78
C ASP A 26 5.87 -10.25 -9.32
N ILE A 27 6.50 -10.89 -8.32
CA ILE A 27 6.66 -10.24 -7.00
C ILE A 27 7.80 -9.25 -7.17
N ASP A 28 7.44 -8.11 -7.73
CA ASP A 28 8.29 -6.94 -7.75
C ASP A 28 8.58 -6.54 -6.30
N GLU A 29 9.83 -6.21 -5.99
CA GLU A 29 10.22 -5.67 -4.70
C GLU A 29 9.36 -4.46 -4.29
N ARG A 30 8.74 -3.77 -5.27
CA ARG A 30 7.74 -2.71 -5.07
C ARG A 30 6.47 -3.13 -4.32
N ILE A 31 6.15 -4.43 -4.23
CA ILE A 31 4.99 -4.89 -3.46
C ILE A 31 5.22 -4.75 -1.94
N PHE A 32 6.47 -4.92 -1.46
CA PHE A 32 6.76 -4.89 -0.02
C PHE A 32 6.50 -3.50 0.61
N PRO A 33 6.95 -2.37 0.02
CA PRO A 33 6.58 -1.04 0.49
C PRO A 33 5.06 -0.82 0.54
N THR A 34 4.31 -1.45 -0.36
CA THR A 34 2.85 -1.36 -0.40
C THR A 34 2.24 -2.03 0.83
N PHE A 35 2.68 -3.25 1.15
CA PHE A 35 2.24 -3.94 2.36
C PHE A 35 2.60 -3.18 3.63
N GLU A 36 3.79 -2.56 3.70
CA GLU A 36 4.17 -1.73 4.83
C GLU A 36 3.23 -0.51 5.00
N LYS A 37 2.84 0.13 3.89
CA LYS A 37 1.86 1.23 3.92
C LYS A 37 0.47 0.76 4.35
N ILE A 38 0.02 -0.41 3.90
CA ILE A 38 -1.25 -1.02 4.33
C ILE A 38 -1.21 -1.33 5.82
N ASP A 39 -0.13 -1.90 6.33
CA ASP A 39 0.03 -2.18 7.76
C ASP A 39 -0.02 -0.89 8.59
N LYS A 40 0.68 0.17 8.14
CA LYS A 40 0.58 1.50 8.75
C LYS A 40 -0.85 2.03 8.73
N LEU A 41 -1.60 1.84 7.65
CA LEU A 41 -3.00 2.23 7.54
C LEU A 41 -3.87 1.51 8.58
N TYR A 42 -3.74 0.19 8.72
CA TYR A 42 -4.49 -0.58 9.72
C TYR A 42 -4.11 -0.17 11.15
N ASN A 43 -2.83 0.06 11.42
CA ASN A 43 -2.37 0.54 12.73
C ASN A 43 -2.94 1.93 13.03
N ALA A 44 -2.93 2.85 12.07
CA ALA A 44 -3.54 4.16 12.21
C ALA A 44 -5.04 4.07 12.47
N PHE A 45 -5.76 3.20 11.73
CA PHE A 45 -7.19 2.97 11.93
C PHE A 45 -7.49 2.37 13.31
N SER A 46 -6.72 1.38 13.76
CA SER A 46 -6.87 0.76 15.08
C SER A 46 -6.67 1.77 16.21
N ASN A 47 -5.63 2.59 16.11
CA ASN A 47 -5.37 3.67 17.07
C ASN A 47 -6.47 4.72 17.08
N PHE A 48 -7.05 4.99 15.91
CA PHE A 48 -8.14 5.93 15.68
C PHE A 48 -9.49 5.44 16.21
N LYS A 49 -9.80 4.14 16.07
CA LYS A 49 -11.09 3.52 16.39
C LYS A 49 -11.43 3.49 17.89
N ASP A 50 -10.53 3.93 18.76
CA ASP A 50 -10.79 4.02 20.20
C ASP A 50 -12.04 4.88 20.47
N PRO A 51 -13.17 4.27 20.87
CA PRO A 51 -14.45 4.96 20.96
C PRO A 51 -14.49 5.96 22.12
N LEU A 52 -13.62 5.81 23.12
CA LEU A 52 -13.66 6.65 24.32
C LEU A 52 -13.10 8.04 24.06
N ARG A 53 -12.11 8.16 23.15
CA ARG A 53 -11.38 9.40 22.90
C ARG A 53 -10.89 9.50 21.45
N PRO A 54 -11.82 9.64 20.48
CA PRO A 54 -11.45 9.94 19.12
C PRO A 54 -10.72 11.30 19.08
N SER A 55 -9.52 11.32 18.51
CA SER A 55 -8.69 12.52 18.46
C SER A 55 -8.48 12.98 17.03
N LYS A 56 -8.45 14.30 16.82
CA LYS A 56 -8.18 14.89 15.52
C LYS A 56 -6.84 14.43 14.94
N SER A 57 -5.79 14.40 15.77
CA SER A 57 -4.46 13.96 15.33
C SER A 57 -4.45 12.53 14.80
N LYS A 58 -5.15 11.59 15.46
CA LYS A 58 -5.23 10.20 15.02
C LYS A 58 -6.05 10.07 13.71
N LEU A 59 -7.10 10.87 13.58
CA LEU A 59 -7.87 10.96 12.34
C LEU A 59 -7.01 11.50 11.20
N ASP A 60 -6.26 12.58 11.42
CA ASP A 60 -5.35 13.18 10.44
C ASP A 60 -4.28 12.18 10.00
N ASP A 61 -3.74 11.39 10.94
CA ASP A 61 -2.80 10.31 10.64
C ASP A 61 -3.42 9.22 9.75
N PHE A 62 -4.63 8.79 10.06
CA PHE A 62 -5.37 7.82 9.25
C PHE A 62 -5.66 8.36 7.83
N ILE A 63 -6.15 9.61 7.73
CA ILE A 63 -6.39 10.28 6.45
C ILE A 63 -5.10 10.38 5.63
N ARG A 64 -3.97 10.72 6.27
CA ARG A 64 -2.66 10.79 5.63
C ARG A 64 -2.25 9.43 5.06
N CYS A 65 -2.41 8.34 5.82
CA CYS A 65 -2.13 6.99 5.33
C CYS A 65 -3.03 6.60 4.15
N MET A 66 -4.34 6.89 4.22
CA MET A 66 -5.27 6.64 3.12
C MET A 66 -4.84 7.38 1.84
N ARG A 67 -4.51 8.66 1.94
CA ARG A 67 -4.08 9.48 0.79
C ARG A 67 -2.77 9.01 0.17
N GLN A 68 -1.82 8.55 0.98
CA GLN A 68 -0.57 7.97 0.47
C GLN A 68 -0.81 6.70 -0.34
N LEU A 69 -1.79 5.88 0.04
CA LEU A 69 -2.16 4.68 -0.71
C LEU A 69 -3.00 5.04 -1.95
N GLU A 70 -3.85 6.07 -1.85
CA GLU A 70 -4.65 6.60 -2.96
C GLU A 70 -3.77 7.09 -4.13
N SER A 71 -2.67 7.79 -3.84
CA SER A 71 -1.79 8.33 -4.87
C SER A 71 -1.11 7.27 -5.75
N HIS A 72 -1.14 6.01 -5.32
CA HIS A 72 -0.53 4.88 -6.03
C HIS A 72 -1.60 3.96 -6.65
N GLN A 73 -2.90 4.32 -6.62
CA GLN A 73 -3.99 3.47 -7.12
C GLN A 73 -3.84 3.02 -8.58
N ILE A 74 -3.22 3.84 -9.42
CA ILE A 74 -3.03 3.54 -10.85
C ILE A 74 -2.03 2.39 -11.04
N GLU A 75 -1.14 2.17 -10.09
CA GLU A 75 -0.08 1.16 -10.16
C GLU A 75 -0.55 -0.22 -9.65
N TYR A 76 -1.74 -0.32 -9.06
CA TYR A 76 -2.18 -1.53 -8.38
C TYR A 76 -3.39 -2.21 -9.02
N ASN A 77 -3.50 -3.50 -8.73
CA ASN A 77 -4.60 -4.34 -9.21
C ASN A 77 -5.94 -4.02 -8.51
N GLU A 78 -7.02 -4.56 -9.06
CA GLU A 78 -8.38 -4.45 -8.52
C GLU A 78 -8.49 -4.92 -7.06
N ILE A 79 -7.65 -5.89 -6.66
CA ILE A 79 -7.64 -6.44 -5.29
C ILE A 79 -7.21 -5.36 -4.29
N PHE A 80 -6.18 -4.58 -4.59
CA PHE A 80 -5.74 -3.49 -3.72
C PHE A 80 -6.81 -2.39 -3.59
N ILE A 81 -7.45 -2.02 -4.70
CA ILE A 81 -8.58 -1.08 -4.70
C ILE A 81 -9.71 -1.59 -3.81
N LYS A 82 -10.00 -2.90 -3.86
CA LYS A 82 -10.99 -3.53 -2.99
C LYS A 82 -10.62 -3.40 -1.51
N VAL A 83 -9.36 -3.65 -1.14
CA VAL A 83 -8.90 -3.47 0.25
C VAL A 83 -9.09 -2.03 0.73
N LEU A 84 -8.76 -1.03 -0.10
CA LEU A 84 -8.98 0.37 0.26
C LEU A 84 -10.48 0.70 0.43
N LYS A 85 -11.35 0.15 -0.44
CA LYS A 85 -12.81 0.29 -0.30
C LYS A 85 -13.31 -0.32 1.00
N ASP A 86 -12.81 -1.49 1.37
CA ASP A 86 -13.20 -2.18 2.60
C ASP A 86 -12.78 -1.36 3.84
N VAL A 87 -11.55 -0.82 3.86
CA VAL A 87 -11.11 0.07 4.96
C VAL A 87 -11.92 1.37 5.00
N ASN A 88 -12.26 1.95 3.85
CA ASN A 88 -13.10 3.13 3.77
C ASN A 88 -14.51 2.87 4.33
N LYS A 89 -15.08 1.69 4.04
CA LYS A 89 -16.35 1.25 4.60
C LYS A 89 -16.27 1.13 6.13
N LEU A 90 -15.21 0.50 6.65
CA LEU A 90 -14.99 0.41 8.11
C LEU A 90 -14.94 1.79 8.78
N PHE A 91 -14.35 2.79 8.11
CA PHE A 91 -14.36 4.16 8.60
C PHE A 91 -15.77 4.76 8.64
N ILE A 92 -16.55 4.62 7.58
CA ILE A 92 -17.94 5.11 7.53
C ILE A 92 -18.77 4.45 8.63
N ASP A 93 -18.69 3.13 8.76
CA ASP A 93 -19.42 2.37 9.78
C ASP A 93 -19.04 2.83 11.20
N PHE A 94 -17.75 3.08 11.45
CA PHE A 94 -17.28 3.65 12.72
C PHE A 94 -17.90 5.02 12.99
N VAL A 95 -17.85 5.94 12.03
CA VAL A 95 -18.40 7.30 12.19
C VAL A 95 -19.90 7.28 12.44
N ILE A 96 -20.64 6.37 11.79
CA ILE A 96 -22.09 6.17 12.02
C ILE A 96 -22.36 5.62 13.42
N SER A 97 -21.49 4.73 13.92
CA SER A 97 -21.66 4.08 15.24
C SER A 97 -21.40 5.00 16.44
N LEU A 98 -20.81 6.19 16.23
CA LEU A 98 -20.48 7.11 17.30
C LEU A 98 -21.74 7.76 17.92
N ASP A 99 -21.81 7.75 19.25
CA ASP A 99 -22.90 8.37 20.02
C ASP A 99 -22.80 9.91 19.99
N ARG A 100 -23.66 10.54 19.19
CA ARG A 100 -23.68 11.98 18.97
C ARG A 100 -24.10 12.79 20.21
N THR A 101 -24.66 12.14 21.23
CA THR A 101 -25.04 12.82 22.47
C THR A 101 -23.82 13.19 23.31
N GLN A 102 -22.71 12.48 23.13
CA GLN A 102 -21.47 12.71 23.88
C GLN A 102 -20.75 13.95 23.36
N PHE A 103 -20.42 14.87 24.27
CA PHE A 103 -19.81 16.16 23.92
C PHE A 103 -18.50 16.03 23.14
N HIS A 104 -17.60 15.12 23.56
CA HIS A 104 -16.32 14.90 22.89
C HIS A 104 -16.49 14.30 21.49
N VAL A 105 -17.48 13.40 21.30
CA VAL A 105 -17.86 12.88 19.98
C VAL A 105 -18.38 14.01 19.09
N LYS A 106 -19.24 14.90 19.61
CA LYS A 106 -19.76 16.04 18.85
C LYS A 106 -18.65 16.97 18.37
N ILE A 107 -17.66 17.28 19.21
CA ILE A 107 -16.47 18.04 18.82
C ILE A 107 -15.69 17.30 17.74
N PHE A 108 -15.43 16.01 17.97
CA PHE A 108 -14.67 15.18 17.04
C PHE A 108 -15.33 15.14 15.65
N LEU A 109 -16.66 14.92 15.60
CA LEU A 109 -17.43 14.90 14.37
C LEU A 109 -17.33 16.23 13.62
N HIS A 110 -17.15 17.36 14.29
CA HIS A 110 -16.96 18.66 13.62
C HIS A 110 -15.70 18.71 12.72
N TYR A 111 -14.69 17.87 13.00
CA TYR A 111 -13.51 17.75 12.14
C TYR A 111 -13.74 16.87 10.90
N ILE A 112 -14.83 16.11 10.88
CA ILE A 112 -15.21 15.27 9.73
C ILE A 112 -16.23 16.03 8.90
N SER A 113 -15.87 16.39 7.67
CA SER A 113 -16.80 17.01 6.72
C SER A 113 -17.96 16.08 6.39
N ASP A 114 -19.12 16.63 6.03
CA ASP A 114 -20.28 15.82 5.66
C ASP A 114 -20.01 14.92 4.44
N GLU A 115 -19.18 15.39 3.50
CA GLU A 115 -18.68 14.57 2.38
C GLU A 115 -17.95 13.32 2.89
N MET A 116 -17.04 13.47 3.86
CA MET A 116 -16.32 12.33 4.44
C MET A 116 -17.22 11.39 5.22
N ARG A 117 -18.31 11.88 5.82
CA ARG A 117 -19.26 11.03 6.54
C ARG A 117 -20.05 10.13 5.60
N ILE A 118 -20.42 10.64 4.43
CA ILE A 118 -21.27 9.93 3.46
C ILE A 118 -20.42 9.02 2.57
N ASN A 119 -19.33 9.56 2.01
CA ASN A 119 -18.53 8.89 0.99
C ASN A 119 -17.25 8.24 1.56
N GLY A 120 -16.91 8.55 2.82
CA GLY A 120 -15.63 8.19 3.42
C GLY A 120 -14.49 9.10 2.96
N ILE A 121 -13.26 8.67 3.22
CA ILE A 121 -12.03 9.43 2.92
C ILE A 121 -11.51 9.13 1.52
N LEU A 122 -11.77 7.92 1.01
CA LEU A 122 -11.21 7.42 -0.23
C LEU A 122 -11.82 8.14 -1.44
N ARG A 123 -10.98 8.82 -2.23
CA ARG A 123 -11.41 9.45 -3.50
C ARG A 123 -10.93 8.60 -4.67
N ILE A 124 -11.70 7.56 -4.99
CA ILE A 124 -11.36 6.72 -6.14
C ILE A 124 -11.57 7.54 -7.41
N LYS A 125 -10.48 7.86 -8.10
CA LYS A 125 -10.56 8.28 -9.49
C LYS A 125 -10.92 7.04 -10.28
N VAL A 126 -12.20 6.88 -10.61
CA VAL A 126 -12.61 5.92 -11.63
C VAL A 126 -11.95 6.42 -12.91
N ASN A 127 -10.83 5.81 -13.27
CA ASN A 127 -10.27 5.98 -14.60
C ASN A 127 -11.33 5.40 -15.52
N LYS A 128 -12.19 6.29 -16.05
CA LYS A 128 -13.24 5.95 -16.99
C LYS A 128 -12.51 5.51 -18.25
N THR A 129 -12.12 4.23 -18.31
CA THR A 129 -11.59 3.64 -19.51
C THR A 129 -12.68 3.78 -20.55
N VAL A 130 -12.41 4.63 -21.54
CA VAL A 130 -13.30 5.06 -22.63
C VAL A 130 -13.79 3.88 -23.50
N LYS A 131 -13.50 2.63 -23.13
CA LYS A 131 -13.95 1.43 -23.82
C LYS A 131 -15.34 0.93 -23.43
N ASP A 132 -15.92 1.39 -22.32
CA ASP A 132 -17.22 0.86 -21.87
C ASP A 132 -18.45 1.67 -22.36
N THR A 133 -18.26 2.80 -23.06
CA THR A 133 -19.38 3.57 -23.62
C THR A 133 -20.00 2.98 -24.89
N VAL A 134 -19.53 1.83 -25.40
CA VAL A 134 -20.15 1.16 -26.55
C VAL A 134 -20.99 -0.06 -26.14
N THR A 135 -20.81 -0.62 -24.94
CA THR A 135 -21.46 -1.89 -24.59
C THR A 135 -22.71 -1.72 -23.71
N GLU A 136 -22.86 -0.60 -23.00
CA GLU A 136 -24.02 -0.41 -22.10
C GLU A 136 -25.33 -0.04 -22.85
N ALA A 137 -25.23 0.44 -24.10
CA ALA A 137 -26.39 0.66 -24.97
C ALA A 137 -26.84 -0.59 -25.76
N ALA A 138 -26.05 -1.67 -25.76
CA ALA A 138 -26.35 -2.89 -26.53
C ALA A 138 -26.99 -4.02 -25.70
N ILE A 139 -26.97 -3.94 -24.37
CA ILE A 139 -27.45 -5.03 -23.49
C ILE A 139 -28.99 -5.02 -23.31
N ILE A 140 -29.70 -3.97 -23.75
CA ILE A 140 -31.18 -3.93 -23.69
C ILE A 140 -31.84 -4.58 -24.93
N ALA A 141 -31.09 -4.92 -25.99
CA ALA A 141 -31.69 -5.34 -27.26
C ALA A 141 -31.71 -6.85 -27.55
N ASP A 142 -31.04 -7.72 -26.79
CA ASP A 142 -30.91 -9.14 -27.19
C ASP A 142 -31.08 -10.12 -26.03
N THR A 143 -32.28 -10.14 -25.43
CA THR A 143 -32.75 -11.25 -24.59
C THR A 143 -33.84 -12.02 -25.31
N TYR A 144 -33.52 -12.70 -26.43
CA TYR A 144 -34.33 -13.84 -26.91
C TYR A 144 -33.63 -14.70 -27.98
N LYS A 145 -32.58 -15.46 -27.62
CA LYS A 145 -32.19 -16.73 -28.29
C LYS A 145 -31.52 -17.61 -27.23
N ASP A 146 -32.24 -18.57 -26.68
CA ASP A 146 -32.37 -19.96 -27.17
C ASP A 146 -31.07 -20.77 -27.06
N GLY A 147 -31.25 -22.01 -26.58
CA GLY A 147 -30.30 -22.77 -25.79
C GLY A 147 -29.09 -23.28 -26.55
N HIS A 148 -27.92 -23.15 -25.90
CA HIS A 148 -26.91 -24.20 -25.88
C HIS A 148 -26.00 -24.01 -24.66
N ILE A 149 -26.15 -24.92 -23.69
CA ILE A 149 -25.33 -25.02 -22.48
C ILE A 149 -23.94 -25.50 -22.89
N GLY A 150 -23.09 -24.55 -23.29
CA GLY A 150 -21.66 -24.73 -23.55
C GLY A 150 -20.85 -24.40 -22.30
N ARG A 151 -20.54 -25.44 -21.52
CA ARG A 151 -19.79 -25.41 -20.26
C ARG A 151 -18.31 -25.06 -20.49
N GLY A 152 -17.97 -23.78 -20.44
CA GLY A 152 -16.59 -23.28 -20.32
C GLY A 152 -16.69 -21.80 -19.98
N THR A 153 -16.25 -21.31 -18.82
CA THR A 153 -14.86 -20.87 -18.61
C THR A 153 -14.71 -20.58 -17.10
N GLY A 154 -14.42 -21.61 -16.31
CA GLY A 154 -14.21 -21.52 -14.86
C GLY A 154 -12.72 -21.59 -14.49
N LYS A 155 -11.90 -20.68 -15.05
CA LYS A 155 -10.45 -20.66 -14.79
C LYS A 155 -9.94 -19.45 -13.98
N ASP A 156 -10.70 -18.35 -13.90
CA ASP A 156 -10.19 -17.13 -13.24
C ASP A 156 -10.45 -17.04 -11.73
N VAL A 157 -11.45 -17.75 -11.21
CA VAL A 157 -11.77 -17.70 -9.77
C VAL A 157 -10.73 -18.47 -8.92
N GLY A 158 -9.98 -19.40 -9.52
CA GLY A 158 -9.00 -20.24 -8.81
C GLY A 158 -7.71 -19.53 -8.42
N ILE A 159 -7.25 -18.56 -9.22
CA ILE A 159 -5.94 -17.91 -9.04
C ILE A 159 -5.94 -16.98 -7.82
N GLY A 160 -7.05 -16.28 -7.57
CA GLY A 160 -7.21 -15.42 -6.40
C GLY A 160 -7.25 -16.20 -5.08
N PHE A 161 -7.91 -17.36 -5.07
CA PHE A 161 -7.99 -18.19 -3.87
C PHE A 161 -6.63 -18.83 -3.52
N LEU A 162 -5.85 -19.22 -4.54
CA LEU A 162 -4.53 -19.82 -4.35
C LEU A 162 -3.53 -18.82 -3.76
N SER A 163 -3.51 -17.59 -4.27
CA SER A 163 -2.63 -16.52 -3.75
C SER A 163 -2.99 -16.14 -2.32
N PHE A 164 -4.28 -16.06 -1.98
CA PHE A 164 -4.73 -15.84 -0.61
C PHE A 164 -4.37 -16.99 0.32
N ALA A 165 -4.54 -18.24 -0.12
CA ALA A 165 -4.15 -19.43 0.63
C ALA A 165 -2.64 -19.47 0.90
N ILE A 166 -1.80 -19.11 -0.07
CA ILE A 166 -0.35 -19.00 0.10
C ILE A 166 0.00 -17.93 1.15
N LEU A 167 -0.65 -16.77 1.11
CA LEU A 167 -0.43 -15.70 2.10
C LEU A 167 -0.83 -16.15 3.51
N VAL A 168 -1.96 -16.85 3.66
CA VAL A 168 -2.41 -17.40 4.95
C VAL A 168 -1.45 -18.48 5.45
N ILE A 169 -0.97 -19.37 4.58
CA ILE A 169 0.03 -20.38 4.94
C ILE A 169 1.34 -19.72 5.38
N VAL A 170 1.84 -18.72 4.63
CA VAL A 170 3.03 -17.95 5.01
C VAL A 170 2.82 -17.23 6.35
N PHE A 171 1.64 -16.66 6.60
CA PHE A 171 1.31 -15.99 7.85
C PHE A 171 1.22 -16.96 9.04
N ILE A 172 0.61 -18.12 8.86
CA ILE A 172 0.55 -19.18 9.87
C ILE A 172 1.96 -19.72 10.14
N LEU A 173 2.75 -19.99 9.09
CA LEU A 173 4.14 -20.43 9.24
C LEU A 173 4.99 -19.38 9.97
N TYR A 174 4.78 -18.10 9.65
CA TYR A 174 5.44 -16.96 10.28
C TYR A 174 5.08 -16.82 11.77
N LYS A 175 3.80 -17.03 12.12
CA LYS A 175 3.29 -16.83 13.48
C LYS A 175 3.49 -18.04 14.39
N TYR A 176 3.37 -19.26 13.87
CA TYR A 176 3.24 -20.48 14.67
C TYR A 176 4.39 -21.48 14.53
N THR A 177 5.29 -21.31 13.56
CA THR A 177 6.48 -22.17 13.50
C THR A 177 7.64 -21.47 14.19
N SER A 178 8.41 -22.20 15.02
CA SER A 178 9.66 -21.73 15.64
C SER A 178 10.75 -21.30 14.64
N TYR A 179 10.44 -21.22 13.33
CA TYR A 179 11.26 -20.56 12.32
C TYR A 179 11.28 -19.05 12.43
N PHE A 180 10.55 -18.42 13.37
CA PHE A 180 10.68 -16.98 13.62
C PHE A 180 12.14 -16.59 13.82
N SER A 181 12.96 -17.38 14.54
CA SER A 181 14.39 -17.11 14.72
C SER A 181 15.19 -17.19 13.40
N PHE A 182 14.86 -18.13 12.51
CA PHE A 182 15.53 -18.30 11.22
C PHE A 182 15.14 -17.21 10.21
N LEU A 183 13.84 -16.87 10.16
CA LEU A 183 13.29 -15.77 9.36
C LEU A 183 13.75 -14.42 9.91
N GLN A 184 13.78 -14.22 11.23
CA GLN A 184 14.31 -13.02 11.87
C GLN A 184 15.78 -12.82 11.53
N SER A 185 16.57 -13.90 11.41
CA SER A 185 17.95 -13.83 10.95
C SER A 185 18.05 -13.38 9.48
N ARG A 186 17.16 -13.89 8.61
CA ARG A 186 17.08 -13.46 7.20
C ARG A 186 16.52 -12.05 7.01
N ILE A 187 15.44 -11.67 7.69
CA ILE A 187 14.87 -10.32 7.74
C ILE A 187 15.90 -9.35 8.33
N GLY A 188 16.67 -9.76 9.34
CA GLY A 188 17.77 -8.98 9.90
C GLY A 188 18.89 -8.73 8.89
N LYS A 189 19.26 -9.75 8.09
CA LYS A 189 20.20 -9.58 6.96
C LYS A 189 19.63 -8.66 5.88
N LEU A 190 18.37 -8.85 5.48
CA LEU A 190 17.68 -8.01 4.50
C LEU A 190 17.66 -6.55 4.97
N ARG A 191 17.29 -6.31 6.23
CA ARG A 191 17.28 -4.99 6.86
C ARG A 191 18.67 -4.37 6.94
N LYS A 192 19.72 -5.17 7.19
CA LYS A 192 21.12 -4.71 7.14
C LYS A 192 21.55 -4.33 5.73
N VAL A 193 21.18 -5.11 4.71
CA VAL A 193 21.46 -4.80 3.30
C VAL A 193 20.70 -3.55 2.85
N LEU A 194 19.41 -3.45 3.17
CA LEU A 194 18.60 -2.26 2.88
C LEU A 194 19.16 -1.00 3.58
N LYS A 195 19.57 -1.12 4.84
CA LYS A 195 20.21 -0.02 5.60
C LYS A 195 21.59 0.33 5.05
N LYS A 196 22.34 -0.64 4.51
CA LYS A 196 23.64 -0.40 3.85
C LYS A 196 23.45 0.33 2.52
N ASN A 197 22.45 -0.07 1.73
CA ASN A 197 22.08 0.63 0.50
C ASN A 197 21.53 2.04 0.77
N ASN A 198 20.79 2.24 1.87
CA ASN A 198 20.33 3.58 2.26
C ASN A 198 21.47 4.52 2.71
N LYS A 199 22.56 3.99 3.27
CA LYS A 199 23.77 4.79 3.55
C LYS A 199 24.51 5.20 2.28
N ASN A 200 24.57 4.34 1.28
CA ASN A 200 25.18 4.65 -0.02
C ASN A 200 24.30 5.62 -0.85
N ASN A 201 22.98 5.59 -0.69
CA ASN A 201 22.08 6.56 -1.32
C ASN A 201 22.02 7.92 -0.58
N LEU A 202 22.57 8.00 0.64
CA LEU A 202 22.73 9.26 1.37
C LEU A 202 23.83 10.12 0.72
N GLU A 203 24.87 9.53 0.14
CA GLU A 203 25.81 10.25 -0.73
C GLU A 203 25.13 10.81 -1.98
N PHE A 204 24.11 10.12 -2.52
CA PHE A 204 23.37 10.62 -3.69
C PHE A 204 22.49 11.83 -3.34
N MET A 205 21.86 11.85 -2.16
CA MET A 205 21.13 13.02 -1.65
C MET A 205 22.06 14.19 -1.31
N ASP A 206 23.27 13.93 -0.81
CA ASP A 206 24.28 14.99 -0.59
C ASP A 206 24.80 15.60 -1.90
N ILE A 207 24.86 14.83 -3.00
CA ILE A 207 25.21 15.36 -4.33
C ILE A 207 24.11 16.32 -4.87
N PHE A 208 22.85 16.11 -4.51
CA PHE A 208 21.76 17.05 -4.82
C PHE A 208 21.66 18.22 -3.84
N GLY A 209 22.03 18.03 -2.56
CA GLY A 209 22.09 19.10 -1.55
C GLY A 209 23.28 20.04 -1.71
N ALA A 210 24.42 19.55 -2.21
CA ALA A 210 25.65 20.34 -2.39
C ALA A 210 25.59 21.30 -3.60
N LYS A 211 24.61 21.18 -4.49
CA LYS A 211 24.52 21.99 -5.72
C LYS A 211 23.47 23.12 -5.67
N TYR A 212 22.98 23.47 -4.48
CA TYR A 212 22.09 24.63 -4.27
C TYR A 212 22.41 25.43 -2.99
N LYS A 213 23.66 25.41 -2.52
CA LYS A 213 24.18 26.56 -1.76
C LYS A 213 24.51 27.67 -2.75
N ASN A 214 23.46 28.38 -3.16
CA ASN A 214 23.61 29.75 -3.62
C ASN A 214 24.32 30.52 -2.51
N SER A 215 25.52 30.98 -2.83
CA SER A 215 26.22 32.09 -2.22
C SER A 215 25.33 33.34 -2.26
N ILE A 216 24.42 33.48 -1.28
CA ILE A 216 23.71 34.72 -0.97
C ILE A 216 24.36 35.32 0.29
N ASP A 217 25.69 35.34 0.31
CA ASP A 217 26.45 36.12 1.30
C ASP A 217 27.84 36.51 0.79
N ASP A 218 27.97 36.72 -0.52
CA ASP A 218 29.06 37.52 -1.05
C ASP A 218 28.47 38.83 -1.55
N SER A 219 28.76 39.87 -0.79
CA SER A 219 28.47 41.26 -1.08
C SER A 219 29.05 41.67 -2.43
N TYR A 220 28.27 41.55 -3.50
CA TYR A 220 28.55 42.27 -4.74
C TYR A 220 28.26 43.75 -4.51
N ARG A 221 29.26 44.45 -3.97
CA ARG A 221 29.33 45.91 -3.93
C ARG A 221 29.52 46.39 -5.36
N ILE A 222 28.41 46.66 -6.05
CA ILE A 222 28.40 47.31 -7.36
C ILE A 222 28.95 48.74 -7.17
N ALA A 223 30.22 48.96 -7.50
CA ALA A 223 30.80 50.29 -7.55
C ALA A 223 30.53 50.89 -8.93
N TYR A 224 29.65 51.90 -8.97
CA TYR A 224 29.48 52.73 -10.17
C TYR A 224 30.69 53.64 -10.32
N ILE A 225 31.48 53.45 -11.37
CA ILE A 225 32.51 54.41 -11.79
C ILE A 225 31.79 55.49 -12.60
N SER A 226 31.60 56.67 -12.01
CA SER A 226 31.07 57.82 -12.75
C SER A 226 32.15 58.34 -13.70
N VAL A 227 31.94 58.18 -15.01
CA VAL A 227 32.77 58.82 -16.04
C VAL A 227 32.39 60.29 -16.11
N LYS A 228 33.31 61.16 -15.68
CA LYS A 228 33.15 62.61 -15.71
C LYS A 228 33.51 63.14 -17.10
N TYR A 229 32.52 63.47 -17.92
CA TYR A 229 32.74 64.20 -19.17
C TYR A 229 33.05 65.67 -18.84
N ARG A 230 34.22 66.15 -19.27
CA ARG A 230 34.53 67.59 -19.33
C ARG A 230 33.99 68.13 -20.65
N TYR A 231 33.09 69.11 -20.55
CA TYR A 231 32.85 70.10 -21.60
C TYR A 231 33.71 71.33 -21.30
#